data_AF-A0A852TGG8-F1
#
_entry.id   AF-A0A852TGG8-F1
#
_cell.length_a   1.000
_cell.length_b   1.000
_cell.length_c   1.000
_cell.angle_alpha   90.00
_cell.angle_beta   90.00
_cell.angle_gamma   90.00
#
_symmetry.space_group_name_H-M   'P 1'
#
loop_
_entity.id
_entity.type
_entity.pdbx_description
1 polymer ?
#
loop_
_entity_poly.entity_id
_entity_poly.type
_entity_poly.pdbx_seq_one_letter_code
_entity_poly.pdbx_strand_id
1 'polypeptide(L)' 'MNREVLRFIRVSRKLSVRKFAERLGVSHALISAIEGDRRLTENVQKKVVETFGLTDEKLVSIKLLINEIKN' A
#
# COMPACT_ATOMS: atom_id res chain seq x y z
N MET A 1 -2.24 1.48 -8.69
CA MET A 1 -1.20 1.45 -7.64
C MET A 1 -0.35 0.19 -7.78
N ASN A 2 0.93 0.18 -7.37
CA ASN A 2 1.78 -1.01 -7.38
C ASN A 2 2.22 -1.44 -5.95
N ARG A 3 2.95 -2.56 -5.82
CA ARG A 3 3.40 -3.08 -4.51
C ARG A 3 4.26 -2.11 -3.72
N GLU A 4 5.06 -1.29 -4.40
CA GLU A 4 5.96 -0.33 -3.76
C GLU A 4 5.19 0.80 -3.10
N VAL A 5 4.19 1.35 -3.81
CA VAL A 5 3.29 2.37 -3.27
C VAL A 5 2.50 1.82 -2.07
N LEU A 6 2.00 0.58 -2.15
CA LEU A 6 1.32 -0.07 -1.03
C LEU A 6 2.24 -0.19 0.20
N ARG A 7 3.46 -0.68 0.00
CA ARG A 7 4.47 -0.78 1.06
C ARG A 7 4.79 0.60 1.64
N PHE A 8 4.93 1.63 0.80
CA PHE A 8 5.18 3.00 1.22
C PHE A 8 4.06 3.54 2.12
N ILE A 9 2.80 3.34 1.73
CA ILE A 9 1.61 3.74 2.52
C ILE A 9 1.65 3.08 3.91
N ARG A 10 2.04 1.81 3.99
CA ARG A 10 2.16 1.08 5.25
C ARG A 10 3.27 1.65 6.13
N VAL A 11 4.49 1.77 5.60
CA VAL A 11 5.66 2.19 6.39
C VAL A 11 5.58 3.66 6.79
N SER A 12 5.05 4.54 5.93
CA SER A 12 4.83 5.97 6.27
C SER A 12 3.89 6.16 7.46
N ARG A 13 2.96 5.21 7.67
CA ARG A 13 2.03 5.21 8.82
C ARG A 13 2.55 4.41 10.01
N LYS A 14 3.81 3.95 9.97
CA LYS A 14 4.46 3.14 11.01
C LYS A 14 3.66 1.88 11.37
N LEU A 15 2.97 1.28 10.38
CA LEU A 15 2.16 0.09 10.59
C LEU A 15 2.97 -1.18 10.32
N SER A 16 2.87 -2.15 11.23
CA SER A 16 3.29 -3.52 10.95
C SER A 16 2.39 -4.14 9.88
N VAL A 17 2.87 -5.18 9.21
CA VAL A 17 2.07 -5.91 8.20
C VAL A 17 0.75 -6.43 8.80
N ARG A 18 0.77 -6.91 10.05
CA ARG A 18 -0.43 -7.37 10.76
C ARG A 18 -1.42 -6.23 10.98
N LYS A 19 -0.98 -5.09 11.52
CA LYS A 19 -1.86 -3.93 11.77
C LYS A 19 -2.39 -3.31 10.48
N PHE A 20 -1.60 -3.33 9.42
CA PHE A 20 -2.04 -2.87 8.10
C PHE A 20 -3.13 -3.78 7.53
N ALA A 21 -2.93 -5.09 7.57
CA ALA A 21 -3.91 -6.07 7.11
C ALA A 21 -5.22 -6.03 7.91
N GLU A 22 -5.12 -5.87 9.23
CA GLU A 22 -6.26 -5.69 10.14
C GLU A 22 -7.11 -4.49 9.71
N ARG A 23 -6.50 -3.33 9.43
CA ARG A 23 -7.22 -2.13 8.95
C ARG A 23 -7.91 -2.34 7.61
N LEU A 24 -7.33 -3.14 6.72
CA LEU A 24 -7.89 -3.46 5.41
C LEU A 24 -8.95 -4.56 5.45
N GLY A 25 -9.13 -5.22 6.60
CA GLY A 25 -9.98 -6.41 6.73
C GLY A 25 -9.53 -7.55 5.82
N VAL A 26 -8.22 -7.83 5.77
CA VAL A 26 -7.64 -8.94 5.01
C VAL A 26 -6.60 -9.71 5.85
N SER A 27 -6.15 -10.87 5.38
CA SER A 27 -5.12 -11.62 6.09
C SER A 27 -3.75 -10.94 5.99
N HIS A 28 -2.97 -11.01 7.06
CA HIS A 28 -1.59 -10.52 7.06
C HIS A 28 -0.71 -11.28 6.04
N ALA A 29 -0.97 -12.57 5.84
CA ALA A 29 -0.29 -13.38 4.82
C ALA A 29 -0.51 -12.84 3.39
N LEU A 30 -1.72 -12.35 3.09
CA LEU A 30 -2.00 -11.71 1.80
C LEU A 30 -1.14 -10.47 1.60
N ILE A 31 -1.05 -9.59 2.60
CA ILE A 31 -0.23 -8.38 2.52
C ILE A 31 1.26 -8.73 2.41
N SER A 32 1.76 -9.67 3.22
CA SER A 32 3.15 -10.14 3.12
C SER A 32 3.47 -10.67 1.72
N ALA A 33 2.57 -11.47 1.13
CA ALA A 33 2.76 -12.00 -0.22
C ALA A 33 2.80 -10.88 -1.26
N ILE A 34 1.90 -9.90 -1.16
CA ILE A 34 1.84 -8.75 -2.10
C ILE A 34 3.09 -7.87 -2.02
N GLU A 35 3.61 -7.62 -0.82
CA GLU A 35 4.83 -6.83 -0.64
C GLU A 35 6.11 -7.58 -1.09
N GLY A 36 6.06 -8.91 -1.17
CA GLY A 36 7.09 -9.74 -1.78
C GLY A 36 6.99 -9.72 -3.31
N ASP A 37 6.26 -10.67 -3.87
CA ASP A 37 6.19 -10.90 -5.32
C ASP A 37 4.77 -11.03 -5.88
N ARG A 38 3.76 -11.22 -5.02
CA ARG A 38 2.39 -11.46 -5.47
C ARG A 38 1.82 -10.19 -6.09
N ARG A 39 1.12 -10.36 -7.21
CA ARG A 39 0.40 -9.27 -7.87
C ARG A 39 -0.63 -8.63 -6.93
N LEU A 40 -0.59 -7.31 -6.84
CA LEU A 40 -1.59 -6.50 -6.17
C LEU A 40 -2.88 -6.43 -7.01
N THR A 41 -3.97 -7.02 -6.50
CA THR A 41 -5.27 -7.02 -7.16
C THR A 41 -6.03 -5.70 -6.98
N GLU A 42 -6.95 -5.39 -7.90
CA GLU A 42 -7.78 -4.19 -7.84
C GLU A 42 -8.63 -4.12 -6.55
N ASN A 43 -9.15 -5.26 -6.08
CA ASN A 43 -9.91 -5.32 -4.83
C ASN A 43 -9.08 -4.85 -3.62
N VAL A 44 -7.81 -5.29 -3.52
CA VAL A 44 -6.92 -4.83 -2.44
C VAL A 44 -6.52 -3.37 -2.64
N GLN A 45 -6.33 -2.92 -3.89
CA GLN A 45 -6.09 -1.49 -4.16
C GLN A 45 -7.25 -0.64 -3.68
N LYS A 46 -8.48 -1.03 -3.98
CA LYS A 46 -9.70 -0.33 -3.58
C LYS A 46 -9.82 -0.24 -2.06
N LYS A 47 -9.64 -1.37 -1.36
CA LYS A 47 -9.58 -1.40 0.11
C LYS A 47 -8.55 -0.44 0.69
N VAL A 48 -7.35 -0.37 0.12
CA VAL A 48 -6.29 0.55 0.59
C VAL A 48 -6.69 2.00 0.36
N VAL A 49 -7.21 2.34 -0.81
CA VAL A 49 -7.66 3.69 -1.14
C VAL A 49 -8.76 4.16 -0.18
N GLU A 50 -9.78 3.33 0.02
CA GLU A 50 -10.91 3.61 0.91
C GLU A 50 -10.48 3.72 2.38
N THR A 51 -9.69 2.76 2.87
CA THR A 51 -9.25 2.71 4.29
C THR A 51 -8.37 3.89 4.68
N PHE A 52 -7.57 4.42 3.74
CA PHE A 52 -6.60 5.47 4.01
C PHE A 52 -6.94 6.82 3.39
N GLY A 53 -8.13 6.98 2.78
CA GLY A 53 -8.60 8.23 2.20
C GLY A 53 -7.63 8.80 1.16
N LEU A 54 -7.17 7.94 0.25
CA LEU A 54 -6.19 8.30 -0.77
C LEU A 54 -6.90 8.86 -2.01
N THR A 55 -6.68 10.13 -2.29
CA THR A 55 -7.11 10.75 -3.56
C THR A 55 -6.09 10.41 -4.66
N ASP A 56 -6.50 10.58 -5.92
CA ASP A 56 -5.59 10.40 -7.06
C ASP A 56 -4.37 11.32 -6.96
N GLU A 57 -4.57 12.56 -6.51
CA GLU A 57 -3.48 13.51 -6.24
C GLU A 57 -2.47 12.95 -5.23
N LYS A 58 -2.93 12.42 -4.09
CA LYS A 58 -2.05 11.80 -3.08
C LYS A 58 -1.29 10.61 -3.66
N LEU A 59 -1.94 9.80 -4.49
CA LEU A 59 -1.29 8.65 -5.15
C LEU A 59 -0.23 9.09 -6.15
N VAL A 60 -0.44 10.19 -6.88
CA VAL A 60 0.56 10.79 -7.76
C VAL A 60 1.75 11.32 -6.96
N SER A 61 1.50 12.09 -5.89
CA SER A 61 2.56 12.60 -5.02
C SER A 61 3.41 11.48 -4.41
N ILE A 62 2.78 10.40 -3.94
CA ILE A 62 3.52 9.24 -3.40
C ILE A 62 4.43 8.61 -4.47
N LYS A 63 3.96 8.47 -5.71
CA LYS A 63 4.78 7.92 -6.80
C LYS A 63 5.98 8.81 -7.10
N LEU A 64 5.81 10.12 -7.11
CA LEU A 64 6.90 11.07 -7.34
C LEU A 64 7.95 10.99 -6.23
N LEU A 65 7.52 10.97 -4.95
CA LEU A 65 8.43 10.80 -3.81
C LEU A 65 9.22 9.49 -3.87
N ILE A 66 8.57 8.38 -4.26
CA ILE A 66 9.26 7.08 -4.41
C ILE A 66 10.32 7.15 -5.53
N ASN A 67 10.03 7.84 -6.63
CA ASN A 67 10.99 7.99 -7.73
C ASN A 67 12.17 8.89 -7.33
N GLU A 68 11.92 9.97 -6.60
CA GLU A 68 12.97 10.87 -6.09
C GLU A 68 13.93 10.15 -5.13
N ILE A 69 13.43 9.29 -4.24
CA ILE A 69 14.27 8.52 -3.29
C ILE A 69 15.15 7.48 -4.01
N LYS A 70 14.75 7.02 -5.19
CA LYS A 70 15.46 5.99 -5.96
C LYS A 70 16.54 6.57 -6.88
N ASN A 71 16.46 7.86 -7.20
CA ASN A 71 17.47 8.58 -7.97
C ASN A 71 18.59 9.07 -7.05
#